data_AF-A0A4Q6AHZ1-F1
#
_entry.id   AF-A0A4Q6AHZ1-F1
#
_cell.length_a   1.000
_cell.length_b   1.000
_cell.length_c   1.000
_cell.angle_alpha   90.00
_cell.angle_beta   90.00
_cell.angle_gamma   90.00
#
_symmetry.space_group_name_H-M   'P 1'
#
loop_
_entity.id
_entity.type
_entity.pdbx_description
1 polymer ?
#
loop_
_entity_poly.entity_id
_entity_poly.type
_entity_poly.pdbx_seq_one_letter_code
_entity_poly.pdbx_strand_id
1 'polypeptide(L)'
;HKPSDDADRINYAGQAAIVQHIYSLLQAANGLQGKVPFTKTREVQMGTSARFSVSLGIMPDYTFGGAGVRVDGVSEGRAAQKAGLKEGDVITALGNYTVSSVESYMQALARFKKGDITTVRYTRDGKSFEATASFQ
;
A
#
# COMPACT_ATOMS: atom_id res chain seq x y z
N HIS A 1 4.04 -29.01 -25.36
CA HIS A 1 3.43 -30.24 -24.83
C HIS A 1 4.22 -31.43 -25.32
N LYS A 2 4.78 -32.20 -24.39
CA LYS A 2 5.44 -33.46 -24.74
C LYS A 2 4.36 -34.55 -24.58
N PRO A 3 4.33 -35.61 -25.42
CA PRO A 3 3.40 -36.72 -25.23
C PRO A 3 3.52 -37.43 -23.86
N SER A 4 4.55 -37.09 -23.08
CA SER A 4 4.83 -37.58 -21.72
C SER A 4 4.36 -36.62 -20.61
N ASP A 5 3.51 -35.64 -20.91
CA ASP A 5 2.86 -34.84 -19.86
C ASP A 5 1.89 -35.79 -19.12
N ASP A 6 2.30 -36.25 -17.93
CA ASP A 6 1.58 -37.24 -17.12
C ASP A 6 0.21 -36.68 -16.70
N ALA A 7 -0.85 -37.14 -17.37
CA ALA A 7 -2.25 -36.82 -17.05
C ALA A 7 -2.55 -37.04 -15.56
N ASP A 8 -1.88 -38.00 -14.95
CA ASP A 8 -2.03 -38.43 -13.56
C ASP A 8 -1.64 -37.35 -12.53
N ARG A 9 -0.89 -36.31 -12.94
CA ARG A 9 -0.51 -35.18 -12.08
C ARG A 9 -1.54 -34.04 -12.11
N ILE A 10 -2.57 -34.15 -12.95
CA ILE A 10 -3.62 -33.14 -13.07
C ILE A 10 -4.62 -33.33 -11.91
N ASN A 11 -4.84 -32.27 -11.15
CA ASN A 11 -5.85 -32.25 -10.09
C ASN A 11 -7.26 -32.11 -10.68
N TYR A 12 -7.79 -33.20 -11.23
CA TYR A 12 -9.12 -33.24 -11.83
C TYR A 12 -10.24 -32.89 -10.84
N ALA A 13 -10.12 -33.30 -9.57
CA ALA A 13 -11.10 -33.00 -8.53
C ALA A 13 -11.16 -31.49 -8.25
N GLY A 14 -10.00 -30.83 -8.13
CA GLY A 14 -9.91 -29.38 -7.95
C GLY A 14 -10.44 -28.61 -9.17
N GLN A 15 -10.13 -29.08 -10.39
CA GLN A 15 -10.68 -28.49 -11.61
C GLN A 15 -12.20 -28.63 -11.68
N ALA A 16 -12.75 -29.79 -11.33
CA ALA A 16 -14.20 -30.01 -11.26
C ALA A 16 -14.86 -29.08 -10.23
N ALA A 17 -14.24 -28.89 -9.05
CA ALA A 17 -14.73 -27.98 -8.03
C ALA A 17 -14.76 -26.51 -8.51
N ILE A 18 -13.71 -26.06 -9.22
CA ILE A 18 -13.68 -24.72 -9.82
C ILE A 18 -14.79 -24.56 -10.87
N VAL A 19 -14.96 -25.54 -11.76
CA VAL A 19 -16.01 -25.51 -12.79
C VAL A 19 -17.40 -25.48 -12.16
N GLN A 20 -17.66 -26.31 -11.14
CA GLN A 20 -18.92 -26.30 -10.40
C GLN A 20 -19.16 -24.95 -9.70
N HIS A 21 -18.12 -24.35 -9.12
CA HIS A 21 -18.24 -23.05 -8.49
C HIS A 21 -18.61 -21.95 -9.49
N ILE A 22 -17.93 -21.90 -10.65
CA ILE A 22 -18.27 -20.97 -11.73
C ILE A 22 -19.72 -21.18 -12.20
N TYR A 23 -20.14 -22.43 -12.40
CA TYR A 23 -21.51 -22.74 -12.79
C TYR A 23 -22.53 -22.25 -11.74
N SER A 24 -22.23 -22.42 -10.45
CA SER A 24 -23.10 -21.93 -9.37
C SER A 24 -23.23 -20.41 -9.37
N LEU A 25 -22.14 -19.68 -9.65
CA LEU A 25 -22.16 -18.22 -9.77
C LEU A 25 -22.98 -17.78 -10.98
N LEU A 26 -22.86 -18.46 -12.13
CA LEU A 26 -23.64 -18.16 -13.33
C LEU A 26 -25.13 -18.40 -13.11
N GLN A 27 -25.50 -19.50 -12.44
CA GLN A 27 -26.91 -19.78 -12.11
C GLN A 27 -27.49 -18.75 -11.12
N ALA A 28 -26.72 -18.40 -10.09
CA ALA A 28 -27.09 -17.35 -9.15
C ALA A 28 -27.24 -15.99 -9.86
N ALA A 29 -26.33 -15.67 -10.78
CA ALA A 29 -26.36 -14.42 -11.55
C ALA A 29 -27.50 -14.38 -12.58
N ASN A 30 -27.83 -15.50 -13.23
CA ASN A 30 -28.93 -15.57 -14.19
C ASN A 30 -30.31 -15.39 -13.51
N GLY A 31 -30.41 -15.72 -12.21
CA GLY A 31 -31.57 -15.41 -11.38
C GLY A 31 -31.71 -13.92 -11.02
N LEU A 32 -30.65 -13.10 -11.20
CA LEU A 32 -30.70 -11.66 -11.03
C LEU A 32 -31.30 -11.04 -12.29
N GLN A 33 -32.62 -10.90 -12.33
CA GLN A 33 -33.29 -10.15 -13.40
C GLN A 33 -32.93 -8.67 -13.30
N GLY A 34 -32.03 -8.21 -14.18
CA GLY A 34 -31.68 -6.79 -14.35
C GLY A 34 -30.19 -6.48 -14.20
N LYS A 35 -29.79 -5.25 -14.52
CA LYS A 35 -28.43 -4.78 -14.28
C LYS A 35 -28.16 -4.76 -12.77
N VAL A 36 -27.07 -5.37 -12.33
CA VAL A 36 -26.60 -5.25 -10.94
C VAL A 36 -26.49 -3.76 -10.62
N PRO A 37 -27.20 -3.24 -9.60
CA PRO A 37 -27.11 -1.84 -9.28
C PRO A 37 -25.67 -1.52 -8.89
N PHE A 38 -25.06 -0.58 -9.61
CA PHE A 38 -23.79 -0.02 -9.19
C PHE A 38 -24.02 0.69 -7.86
N THR A 39 -23.69 0.01 -6.77
CA THR A 39 -23.58 0.67 -5.48
C THR A 39 -22.23 1.34 -5.49
N LYS A 40 -22.22 2.67 -5.60
CA LYS A 40 -20.98 3.43 -5.48
C LYS A 40 -20.41 3.11 -4.10
N THR A 41 -19.39 2.26 -4.04
CA THR A 41 -18.57 2.12 -2.84
C THR A 41 -18.19 3.52 -2.41
N ARG A 42 -18.07 3.77 -1.10
CA ARG A 42 -17.50 5.03 -0.62
C ARG A 42 -16.07 5.09 -1.17
N GLU A 43 -15.91 5.69 -2.34
CA GLU A 43 -14.64 6.21 -2.80
C GLU A 43 -14.27 7.20 -1.71
N VAL A 44 -13.35 6.79 -0.84
CA VAL A 44 -12.51 7.78 -0.20
C VAL A 44 -11.94 8.55 -1.38
N GLN A 45 -12.39 9.80 -1.54
CA GLN A 45 -11.84 10.68 -2.55
C GLN A 45 -10.35 10.76 -2.23
N MET A 46 -9.54 9.92 -2.87
CA MET A 46 -8.13 10.20 -3.05
C MET A 46 -8.14 11.47 -3.89
N GLY A 47 -8.14 12.62 -3.21
CA GLY A 47 -8.14 13.92 -3.85
C GLY A 47 -7.05 13.87 -4.91
N THR A 48 -7.48 14.04 -6.17
CA THR A 48 -6.68 14.30 -7.37
C THR A 48 -5.21 13.95 -7.19
N SER A 49 -4.78 12.80 -7.73
CA SER A 49 -3.40 12.37 -7.96
C SER A 49 -2.41 13.50 -7.70
N ALA A 50 -2.06 13.69 -6.42
CA ALA A 50 -1.23 14.81 -6.03
C ALA A 50 0.11 14.52 -6.71
N ARG A 51 0.52 15.38 -7.65
CA ARG A 51 1.85 15.30 -8.22
C ARG A 51 2.82 15.62 -7.07
N PHE A 52 3.32 14.57 -6.43
CA PHE A 52 4.32 14.71 -5.39
C PHE A 52 5.57 15.28 -6.05
N SER A 53 5.92 16.52 -5.70
CA SER A 53 7.12 17.17 -6.20
C SER A 53 8.40 16.56 -5.59
N VAL A 54 8.25 15.86 -4.46
CA VAL A 54 9.31 15.24 -3.69
C VAL A 54 8.88 13.88 -3.14
N SER A 55 9.85 13.04 -2.85
CA SER A 55 9.64 11.78 -2.14
C SER A 55 10.68 11.64 -1.03
N LEU A 56 10.26 11.09 0.10
CA LEU A 56 11.18 10.70 1.17
C LEU A 56 12.04 9.48 0.75
N GLY A 57 11.54 8.66 -0.16
CA GLY A 57 12.21 7.43 -0.62
C GLY A 57 11.99 6.23 0.29
N ILE A 58 10.83 6.14 0.96
CA ILE A 58 10.40 4.93 1.67
C ILE A 58 9.42 4.13 0.81
N MET A 59 9.34 2.83 1.07
CA MET A 59 8.27 1.95 0.61
C MET A 59 7.33 1.70 1.79
N PRO A 60 6.07 2.17 1.72
CA PRO A 60 5.08 1.92 2.77
C PRO A 60 4.66 0.45 2.80
N ASP A 61 4.54 -0.09 4.01
CA ASP A 61 3.84 -1.35 4.23
C ASP A 61 2.33 -1.09 4.36
N TYR A 62 1.58 -1.43 3.33
CA TYR A 62 0.11 -1.27 3.28
C TYR A 62 -0.65 -2.32 4.09
N THR A 63 0.03 -3.37 4.57
CA THR A 63 -0.57 -4.40 5.42
C THR A 63 -0.53 -4.04 6.91
N PHE A 64 0.19 -2.98 7.26
CA PHE A 64 0.27 -2.49 8.63
C PHE A 64 -1.04 -1.84 9.07
N GLY A 65 -1.71 -2.45 10.05
CA GLY A 65 -2.98 -1.95 10.61
C GLY A 65 -2.84 -0.96 11.78
N GLY A 66 -1.62 -0.58 12.17
CA GLY A 66 -1.38 0.37 13.25
C GLY A 66 -1.46 1.82 12.80
N ALA A 67 -1.43 2.76 13.76
CA ALA A 67 -1.36 4.19 13.45
C ALA A 67 0.03 4.55 12.91
N GLY A 68 0.04 5.30 11.80
CA GLY A 68 1.25 5.77 11.14
C GLY A 68 1.54 5.03 9.83
N VAL A 69 2.77 5.13 9.37
CA VAL A 69 3.24 4.43 8.16
C VAL A 69 4.46 3.60 8.50
N ARG A 70 4.31 2.27 8.46
CA ARG A 70 5.43 1.34 8.60
C ARG A 70 6.26 1.34 7.31
N VAL A 71 7.58 1.40 7.46
CA VAL A 71 8.55 1.37 6.39
C VAL A 71 8.91 -0.09 6.10
N ASP A 72 8.56 -0.56 4.90
CA ASP A 72 8.94 -1.88 4.38
C ASP A 72 10.31 -1.84 3.70
N GLY A 73 10.72 -0.67 3.22
CA GLY A 73 12.01 -0.50 2.56
C GLY A 73 12.41 0.95 2.41
N VAL A 74 13.71 1.17 2.27
CA VAL A 74 14.30 2.50 2.08
C VAL A 74 15.12 2.51 0.80
N SER A 75 14.82 3.44 -0.10
CA SER A 75 15.52 3.62 -1.36
C SER A 75 16.90 4.23 -1.14
N GLU A 76 17.91 3.68 -1.79
CA GLU A 76 19.28 4.17 -1.72
C GLU A 76 19.43 5.60 -2.28
N GLY A 77 20.30 6.40 -1.66
CA GLY A 77 20.61 7.78 -2.02
C GLY A 77 19.48 8.78 -1.73
N ARG A 78 18.34 8.35 -1.17
CA ARG A 78 17.17 9.21 -0.91
C ARG A 78 17.19 9.83 0.49
N ALA A 79 16.28 10.77 0.70
CA ALA A 79 16.13 11.54 1.94
C ALA A 79 16.00 10.65 3.17
N ALA A 80 15.22 9.56 3.09
CA ALA A 80 15.03 8.61 4.17
C ALA A 80 16.32 7.92 4.60
N GLN A 81 17.10 7.42 3.63
CA GLN A 81 18.37 6.76 3.93
C GLN A 81 19.37 7.75 4.56
N LYS A 82 19.46 8.96 4.00
CA LYS A 82 20.32 10.03 4.53
C LYS A 82 19.90 10.47 5.94
N ALA A 83 18.61 10.37 6.25
CA ALA A 83 18.06 10.63 7.59
C ALA A 83 18.23 9.45 8.57
N GLY A 84 18.75 8.30 8.13
CA GLY A 84 18.96 7.12 8.99
C GLY A 84 17.70 6.30 9.26
N LEU A 85 16.64 6.49 8.48
CA LEU A 85 15.46 5.63 8.50
C LEU A 85 15.80 4.24 7.97
N LYS A 86 15.13 3.23 8.50
CA LYS A 86 15.33 1.81 8.21
C LYS A 86 13.99 1.10 8.05
N GLU A 87 14.04 -0.09 7.46
CA GLU A 87 12.94 -1.05 7.49
C GLU A 87 12.50 -1.31 8.94
N GLY A 88 11.19 -1.42 9.15
CA GLY A 88 10.57 -1.60 10.46
C GLY A 88 10.23 -0.30 11.20
N ASP A 89 10.71 0.86 10.74
CA ASP A 89 10.33 2.15 11.32
C ASP A 89 8.85 2.45 11.08
N VAL A 90 8.18 3.03 12.06
CA VAL A 90 6.81 3.55 11.90
C VAL A 90 6.84 5.06 11.98
N ILE A 91 6.61 5.73 10.85
CA ILE A 91 6.55 7.19 10.78
C ILE A 91 5.23 7.67 11.39
N THR A 92 5.34 8.57 12.35
CA THR A 92 4.20 9.14 13.10
C THR A 92 4.02 10.63 12.84
N ALA A 93 5.04 11.33 12.35
CA ALA A 93 4.91 12.73 11.92
C ALA A 93 5.97 13.17 10.89
N LEU A 94 5.61 14.15 10.07
CA LEU A 94 6.51 14.89 9.19
C LEU A 94 6.39 16.39 9.51
N GLY A 95 7.40 16.95 10.20
CA GLY A 95 7.39 18.32 10.68
C GLY A 95 6.24 18.57 11.65
N ASN A 96 5.29 19.42 11.23
CA ASN A 96 4.07 19.73 11.99
C ASN A 96 2.86 18.88 11.58
N TYR A 97 3.02 17.99 10.59
CA TYR A 97 1.94 17.16 10.07
C TYR A 97 1.96 15.79 10.73
N THR A 98 0.88 15.45 11.43
CA THR A 98 0.71 14.12 12.03
C THR A 98 0.42 13.10 10.95
N VAL A 99 1.08 11.95 11.04
CA VAL A 99 0.92 10.83 10.11
C VAL A 99 0.26 9.68 10.87
N SER A 100 -1.00 9.42 10.56
CA SER A 100 -1.80 8.33 11.14
C SER A 100 -2.12 7.22 10.14
N SER A 101 -1.95 7.49 8.84
CA SER A 101 -2.19 6.57 7.73
C SER A 101 -1.30 6.92 6.53
N VAL A 102 -1.19 5.99 5.57
CA VAL A 102 -0.51 6.27 4.29
C VAL A 102 -1.11 7.49 3.59
N GLU A 103 -2.43 7.68 3.65
CA GLU A 103 -3.07 8.85 3.07
C GLU A 103 -2.60 10.16 3.72
N SER A 104 -2.58 10.24 5.05
CA SER A 104 -2.09 11.43 5.77
C SER A 104 -0.60 11.70 5.51
N TYR A 105 0.20 10.65 5.33
CA TYR A 105 1.60 10.75 4.93
C TYR A 105 1.75 11.38 3.55
N MET A 106 0.96 10.92 2.57
CA MET A 106 0.97 11.50 1.23
C MET A 106 0.51 12.97 1.25
N GLN A 107 -0.53 13.29 2.01
CA GLN A 107 -0.98 14.68 2.18
C GLN A 107 0.09 15.58 2.81
N ALA A 108 0.82 15.06 3.81
CA ALA A 108 1.94 15.77 4.45
C ALA A 108 3.09 15.99 3.46
N LEU A 109 3.49 14.95 2.71
CA LEU A 109 4.52 15.05 1.67
C LEU A 109 4.20 16.10 0.61
N ALA A 110 2.93 16.22 0.20
CA ALA A 110 2.50 17.19 -0.80
C ALA A 110 2.73 18.67 -0.36
N ARG A 111 3.00 18.92 0.93
CA ARG A 111 3.30 20.26 1.47
C ARG A 111 4.75 20.66 1.31
N PHE A 112 5.63 19.70 1.04
CA PHE A 112 7.07 19.95 0.91
C PHE A 112 7.49 20.06 -0.56
N LYS A 113 8.57 20.79 -0.77
CA LYS A 113 9.22 21.02 -2.07
C LYS A 113 10.67 20.59 -2.01
N LYS A 114 11.28 20.46 -3.19
CA LYS A 114 12.70 20.17 -3.31
C LYS A 114 13.52 21.24 -2.60
N GLY A 115 14.47 20.82 -1.77
CA GLY A 115 15.29 21.68 -0.93
C GLY A 115 14.76 21.86 0.49
N ASP A 116 13.50 21.50 0.76
CA ASP A 116 12.95 21.61 2.10
C ASP A 116 13.61 20.61 3.05
N ILE A 117 13.75 21.03 4.31
CA ILE A 117 14.24 20.21 5.40
C ILE A 117 13.11 20.07 6.42
N THR A 118 12.85 18.84 6.86
CA THR A 118 11.81 18.55 7.84
C THR A 118 12.28 17.53 8.87
N THR A 119 11.70 17.59 10.06
CA THR A 119 11.91 16.60 11.11
C THR A 119 10.91 15.46 10.93
N VAL A 120 11.40 14.24 10.72
CA VAL A 120 10.62 13.01 10.70
C VAL A 120 10.58 12.44 12.11
N ARG A 121 9.38 12.31 12.68
CA ARG A 121 9.15 11.54 13.91
C ARG A 121 8.76 10.12 13.54
N TYR A 122 9.44 9.16 14.15
CA TYR A 122 9.18 7.75 13.92
C TYR A 122 9.36 6.96 15.20
N THR A 123 8.78 5.76 15.23
CA THR A 123 9.03 4.79 16.29
C THR A 123 9.78 3.59 15.74
N ARG A 124 10.72 3.07 16.53
CA ARG A 124 11.48 1.85 16.26
C ARG A 124 11.53 1.05 17.55
N ASP A 125 11.08 -0.20 17.50
CA ASP A 125 10.99 -1.09 18.67
C ASP A 125 10.22 -0.46 19.85
N GLY A 126 9.16 0.29 19.54
CA GLY A 126 8.31 0.97 20.53
C GLY A 126 8.91 2.24 21.16
N LYS A 127 10.10 2.67 20.75
CA LYS A 127 10.73 3.92 21.20
C LYS A 127 10.57 5.00 20.14
N SER A 128 10.33 6.24 20.56
CA SER A 128 10.22 7.40 19.68
C SER A 128 11.58 8.00 19.35
N PHE A 129 11.78 8.34 18.08
CA PHE A 129 12.98 8.94 17.55
C PHE A 129 12.63 10.11 16.63
N GLU A 130 13.58 11.00 16.44
CA GLU A 130 13.51 12.11 15.49
C GLU A 130 14.71 12.04 14.55
N ALA A 131 14.46 12.29 13.27
CA ALA A 131 15.49 12.39 12.25
C ALA A 131 15.23 13.59 11.34
N THR A 132 16.29 14.23 10.88
CA THR A 132 16.18 15.34 9.93
C THR A 132 16.30 14.80 8.51
N ALA A 133 15.27 15.01 7.69
CA ALA A 133 15.26 14.63 6.28
C ALA A 133 15.27 15.87 5.38
N SER A 134 16.05 15.83 4.31
CA SER A 134 16.10 16.87 3.28
C SER A 134 15.58 16.31 1.96
N PHE A 135 14.56 16.96 1.39
CA PHE A 135 13.95 16.54 0.14
C PHE A 135 14.79 17.00 -1.05
N GLN A 136 15.11 16.09 -1.98
CA GLN A 136 15.95 16.35 -3.16
C GLN A 136 15.20 16.22 -4.47
#